data_AF-W6A6X5-F1
#
_entry.id   AF-W6A6X5-F1
#
_cell.length_a   1.000
_cell.length_b   1.000
_cell.length_c   1.000
_cell.angle_alpha   90.00
_cell.angle_beta   90.00
_cell.angle_gamma   90.00
#
_symmetry.space_group_name_H-M   'P 1'
#
loop_
_entity.id
_entity.type
_entity.pdbx_description
1 polymer ?
#
loop_
_entity_poly.entity_id
_entity_poly.type
_entity_poly.pdbx_seq_one_letter_code
_entity_poly.pdbx_strand_id
1 'polypeptide(L)'
;MNILAQNYTSTIIIGVVALVIIVFIIVSAITSKKAQKKEQQKRKKVVKDEIKLYLSKTQSLKNIKIDYEKVYARKGAEYKYRDVFDVVVNIYEPKTNNLLYTRAYEVEGITTRADKKTYTTAWQVNQELDLEDTKKRIAIAEKKIKLTKEEAKTLKKEDLAKAKEQKVQMKEEMKQLKEAKAEQKKANSPRIDEAVKATTVKFIPRRNK
;
A
#
# COMPACT_ATOMS: atom_id res chain seq x y z
N MET A 1 37.67 -5.41 54.87
CA MET A 1 37.00 -5.73 53.59
C MET A 1 37.00 -4.48 52.73
N ASN A 2 37.54 -4.58 51.51
CA ASN A 2 37.91 -3.44 50.67
C ASN A 2 36.70 -2.82 49.94
N ILE A 3 36.04 -1.84 50.59
CA ILE A 3 34.92 -1.08 50.03
C ILE A 3 35.34 -0.33 48.75
N LEU A 4 36.61 0.10 48.68
CA LEU A 4 37.17 0.73 47.48
C LEU A 4 37.24 -0.24 46.29
N ALA A 5 37.64 -1.49 46.49
CA ALA A 5 37.68 -2.49 45.41
C ALA A 5 36.28 -2.86 44.89
N GLN A 6 35.27 -2.81 45.78
CA GLN A 6 33.86 -3.05 45.44
C GLN A 6 33.27 -1.94 44.54
N ASN A 7 33.69 -0.69 44.75
CA ASN A 7 33.27 0.44 43.92
C ASN A 7 33.92 0.41 42.52
N TYR A 8 35.20 0.04 42.42
CA TYR A 8 35.87 -0.10 41.10
C TYR A 8 35.27 -1.24 40.28
N THR A 9 35.04 -2.41 40.89
CA THR A 9 34.42 -3.56 40.20
C THR A 9 33.01 -3.24 39.72
N SER A 10 32.18 -2.58 40.54
CA SER A 10 30.83 -2.18 40.15
C SER A 10 30.83 -1.16 38.99
N THR A 11 31.76 -0.19 39.03
CA THR A 11 31.89 0.83 37.97
C THR A 11 32.36 0.22 36.65
N ILE A 12 33.31 -0.73 36.70
CA ILE A 12 33.78 -1.48 35.52
C ILE A 12 32.64 -2.30 34.93
N ILE A 13 31.87 -3.01 35.76
CA ILE A 13 30.72 -3.81 35.30
C ILE A 13 29.67 -2.92 34.63
N ILE A 14 29.32 -1.79 35.23
CA ILE A 14 28.36 -0.82 34.64
C ILE A 14 28.90 -0.29 33.30
N GLY A 15 30.19 0.04 33.22
CA GLY A 15 30.83 0.49 31.99
C GLY A 15 30.77 -0.56 30.86
N VAL A 16 31.01 -1.83 31.17
CA VAL A 16 30.92 -2.93 30.21
C VAL A 16 29.48 -3.15 29.75
N VAL A 17 28.50 -3.13 30.67
CA VAL A 17 27.08 -3.28 30.33
C VAL A 17 26.60 -2.13 29.44
N ALA A 18 27.00 -0.89 29.74
CA ALA A 18 26.67 0.27 28.91
C ALA A 18 27.24 0.13 27.48
N LEU A 19 28.47 -0.37 27.34
CA LEU A 19 29.10 -0.59 26.04
C LEU A 19 28.36 -1.66 25.22
N VAL A 20 27.93 -2.77 25.84
CA VAL A 20 27.14 -3.81 25.17
C VAL A 20 25.80 -3.26 24.67
N ILE A 21 25.13 -2.43 25.46
CA ILE A 21 23.86 -1.78 25.06
C ILE A 21 24.08 -0.87 23.85
N ILE A 22 25.14 -0.06 23.84
CA ILE A 22 25.48 0.82 22.71
C ILE A 22 25.72 0.02 21.44
N VAL A 23 26.52 -1.06 21.52
CA VAL A 23 26.78 -1.94 20.37
C VAL A 23 25.48 -2.58 19.87
N PHE A 24 24.62 -3.04 20.76
CA PHE A 24 23.32 -3.63 20.38
C PHE A 24 22.40 -2.62 19.65
N ILE A 25 22.35 -1.37 20.12
CA ILE A 25 21.58 -0.30 19.46
C ILE A 25 22.12 -0.03 18.04
N ILE A 26 23.45 0.00 17.87
CA ILE A 26 24.06 0.22 16.56
C ILE A 26 23.74 -0.93 15.60
N VAL A 27 23.91 -2.18 16.04
CA VAL A 27 23.66 -3.37 15.21
C VAL A 27 22.17 -3.49 14.84
N SER A 28 21.25 -3.26 15.78
CA SER A 28 19.81 -3.27 15.53
C SER A 28 19.37 -2.15 14.56
N ALA A 29 19.97 -0.96 14.67
CA ALA A 29 19.75 0.13 13.72
C ALA A 29 20.26 -0.19 12.30
N ILE A 30 21.39 -0.89 12.15
CA ILE A 30 21.94 -1.28 10.84
C ILE A 30 21.08 -2.37 10.19
N THR A 31 20.69 -3.39 10.95
CA THR A 31 19.90 -4.53 10.45
C THR A 31 18.51 -4.10 9.98
N SER A 32 17.82 -3.24 10.74
CA SER A 32 16.53 -2.66 10.35
C SER A 32 16.62 -1.85 9.04
N LYS A 33 17.64 -1.00 8.89
CA LYS A 33 17.87 -0.24 7.64
C LYS A 33 18.13 -1.16 6.45
N LYS A 34 18.90 -2.23 6.63
CA LYS A 34 19.17 -3.22 5.55
C LYS A 34 17.90 -3.94 5.12
N ALA A 35 17.07 -4.37 6.08
CA ALA A 35 15.80 -5.03 5.79
C ALA A 35 14.84 -4.10 5.01
N GLN A 36 14.69 -2.86 5.46
CA GLN A 36 13.86 -1.85 4.78
C GLN A 36 14.33 -1.59 3.34
N LYS A 37 15.65 -1.48 3.09
CA LYS A 37 16.17 -1.30 1.73
C LYS A 37 15.82 -2.47 0.81
N LYS A 38 15.96 -3.71 1.30
CA LYS A 38 15.59 -4.91 0.53
C LYS A 38 14.11 -4.92 0.19
N GLU A 39 13.26 -4.58 1.17
CA GLU A 39 11.81 -4.51 0.96
C GLU A 39 11.43 -3.42 -0.04
N GLN A 40 12.01 -2.22 0.07
CA GLN A 40 11.79 -1.13 -0.88
C GLN A 40 12.20 -1.51 -2.30
N GLN A 41 13.34 -2.19 -2.48
CA GLN A 41 13.77 -2.66 -3.79
C GLN A 41 12.79 -3.68 -4.38
N LYS A 42 12.27 -4.61 -3.56
CA LYS A 42 11.22 -5.55 -3.98
C LYS A 42 9.96 -4.81 -4.43
N ARG A 43 9.46 -3.87 -3.61
CA ARG A 43 8.27 -3.06 -3.92
C ARG A 43 8.48 -2.25 -5.21
N LYS A 44 9.63 -1.58 -5.37
CA LYS A 44 9.98 -0.85 -6.58
C LYS A 44 10.00 -1.74 -7.83
N LYS A 45 10.49 -2.98 -7.72
CA LYS A 45 10.45 -3.93 -8.84
C LYS A 45 9.01 -4.30 -9.19
N VAL A 46 8.20 -4.66 -8.21
CA VAL A 46 6.79 -5.03 -8.42
C VAL A 46 6.00 -3.89 -9.06
N VAL A 47 6.13 -2.67 -8.54
CA VAL A 47 5.47 -1.48 -9.12
C VAL A 47 5.93 -1.22 -10.55
N LYS A 48 7.22 -1.46 -10.86
CA LYS A 48 7.77 -1.24 -12.21
C LYS A 48 7.16 -2.22 -13.19
N ASP A 49 7.03 -3.48 -12.77
CA ASP A 49 6.44 -4.54 -13.57
C ASP A 49 4.94 -4.28 -13.77
N GLU A 50 4.23 -3.75 -12.78
CA GLU A 50 2.82 -3.37 -12.91
C GLU A 50 2.62 -2.19 -13.85
N ILE A 51 3.49 -1.17 -13.83
CA ILE A 51 3.44 -0.06 -14.79
C ILE A 51 3.73 -0.56 -16.22
N LYS A 52 4.70 -1.47 -16.39
CA LYS A 52 4.94 -2.11 -17.69
C LYS A 52 3.70 -2.88 -18.17
N LEU A 53 3.06 -3.63 -17.28
CA LEU A 53 1.86 -4.38 -17.59
C LEU A 53 0.73 -3.44 -18.00
N TYR A 54 0.50 -2.37 -17.24
CA TYR A 54 -0.47 -1.33 -17.56
C TYR A 54 -0.21 -0.73 -18.95
N LEU A 55 1.01 -0.30 -19.23
CA LEU A 55 1.39 0.27 -20.54
C LEU A 55 1.24 -0.72 -21.69
N SER A 56 1.53 -2.00 -21.45
CA SER A 56 1.34 -3.03 -22.47
C SER A 56 -0.14 -3.27 -22.79
N LYS A 57 -1.05 -3.06 -21.82
CA LYS A 57 -2.50 -3.22 -21.98
C LYS A 57 -3.15 -1.99 -22.59
N THR A 58 -2.77 -0.78 -22.15
CA THR A 58 -3.44 0.46 -22.55
C THR A 58 -2.87 1.06 -23.82
N GLN A 59 -1.55 1.01 -24.00
CA GLN A 59 -0.84 1.69 -25.10
C GLN A 59 -0.13 0.72 -26.05
N SER A 60 -0.31 -0.60 -25.86
CA SER A 60 0.39 -1.65 -26.63
C SER A 60 1.91 -1.53 -26.61
N LEU A 61 2.49 -0.77 -25.67
CA LEU A 61 3.93 -0.58 -25.55
C LEU A 61 4.55 -1.83 -24.91
N LYS A 62 5.11 -2.70 -25.75
CA LYS A 62 5.85 -3.90 -25.33
C LYS A 62 7.35 -3.59 -25.35
N ASN A 63 8.10 -4.26 -24.46
CA ASN A 63 9.56 -4.16 -24.40
C ASN A 63 10.10 -2.73 -24.16
N ILE A 64 9.70 -2.13 -23.04
CA ILE A 64 10.18 -0.81 -22.60
C ILE A 64 11.04 -0.91 -21.34
N LYS A 65 12.01 0.00 -21.21
CA LYS A 65 12.76 0.22 -19.97
C LYS A 65 12.12 1.38 -19.21
N ILE A 66 11.86 1.18 -17.93
CA ILE A 66 11.23 2.19 -17.07
C ILE A 66 12.22 2.54 -15.96
N ASP A 67 12.58 3.81 -15.83
CA ASP A 67 13.38 4.29 -14.72
C ASP A 67 12.58 5.29 -13.88
N TYR A 68 12.68 5.16 -12.56
CA TYR A 68 11.98 6.02 -11.62
C TYR A 68 12.68 7.36 -11.52
N GLU A 69 11.97 8.45 -11.79
CA GLU A 69 12.47 9.81 -11.55
C GLU A 69 12.19 10.19 -10.09
N LYS A 70 10.92 10.15 -9.68
CA LYS A 70 10.46 10.49 -8.33
C LYS A 70 9.29 9.62 -7.90
N VAL A 71 9.20 9.38 -6.60
CA VAL A 71 8.10 8.63 -5.98
C VAL A 71 7.64 9.37 -4.75
N TYR A 72 6.34 9.64 -4.66
CA TYR A 72 5.74 10.28 -3.50
C TYR A 72 4.63 9.41 -2.93
N ALA A 73 4.77 9.05 -1.66
CA ALA A 73 3.74 8.33 -0.92
C ALA A 73 2.72 9.35 -0.41
N ARG A 74 1.46 9.20 -0.82
CA ARG A 74 0.37 9.98 -0.24
C ARG A 74 0.18 9.57 1.22
N LYS A 75 -0.06 10.56 2.08
CA LYS A 75 -0.24 10.36 3.52
C LYS A 75 -1.54 11.02 3.95
N GLY A 76 -2.41 10.27 4.60
CA GLY A 76 -3.73 10.73 5.01
C GLY A 76 -4.53 9.60 5.67
N ALA A 77 -5.61 9.94 6.37
CA ALA A 77 -6.46 8.95 7.04
C ALA A 77 -7.19 8.05 6.02
N GLU A 78 -7.46 8.57 4.84
CA GLU A 78 -8.07 7.93 3.68
C GLU A 78 -7.20 6.79 3.09
N TYR A 79 -5.89 6.82 3.35
CA TYR A 79 -4.92 5.83 2.88
C TYR A 79 -4.49 4.85 3.98
N LYS A 80 -5.17 4.81 5.13
CA LYS A 80 -4.76 3.96 6.28
C LYS A 80 -4.57 2.47 5.94
N TYR A 81 -5.33 1.95 4.97
CA TYR A 81 -5.34 0.54 4.59
C TYR A 81 -4.78 0.30 3.18
N ARG A 82 -4.20 1.32 2.56
CA ARG A 82 -3.75 1.31 1.16
C ARG A 82 -2.51 2.15 0.99
N ASP A 83 -1.50 1.58 0.35
CA ASP A 83 -0.31 2.35 0.00
C ASP A 83 -0.56 3.02 -1.35
N VAL A 84 -0.76 4.34 -1.38
CA VAL A 84 -0.93 5.10 -2.64
C VAL A 84 0.32 5.91 -2.94
N PHE A 85 0.87 5.74 -4.14
CA PHE A 85 2.05 6.44 -4.62
C PHE A 85 1.78 7.20 -5.91
N ASP A 86 2.22 8.45 -5.94
CA ASP A 86 2.38 9.22 -7.17
C ASP A 86 3.80 8.95 -7.68
N VAL A 87 3.90 8.28 -8.83
CA VAL A 87 5.15 7.80 -9.40
C VAL A 87 5.42 8.52 -10.72
N VAL A 88 6.52 9.26 -10.79
CA VAL A 88 7.03 9.84 -12.04
C VAL A 88 8.07 8.90 -12.63
N VAL A 89 7.83 8.46 -13.86
CA VAL A 89 8.71 7.53 -14.56
C VAL A 89 9.16 8.09 -15.91
N ASN A 90 10.41 7.78 -16.25
CA ASN A 90 10.97 7.96 -17.58
C ASN A 90 10.92 6.62 -18.31
N ILE A 91 10.31 6.63 -19.49
CA ILE A 91 10.14 5.46 -20.34
C ILE A 91 11.16 5.55 -21.46
N TYR A 92 12.02 4.55 -21.56
CA TYR A 92 13.09 4.46 -22.54
C TYR A 92 12.88 3.27 -23.47
N GLU A 93 13.32 3.42 -24.71
CA GLU A 93 13.52 2.29 -25.60
C GLU A 93 14.76 1.49 -25.16
N PRO A 94 14.67 0.17 -24.97
CA PRO A 94 15.73 -0.61 -24.31
C PRO A 94 17.01 -0.75 -25.14
N LYS A 95 16.92 -0.71 -26.48
CA LYS A 95 18.08 -0.88 -27.37
C LYS A 95 18.87 0.41 -27.54
N THR A 96 18.16 1.52 -27.73
CA THR A 96 18.76 2.83 -28.03
C THR A 96 18.99 3.67 -26.77
N ASN A 97 18.33 3.30 -25.65
CA ASN A 97 18.20 4.15 -24.46
C ASN A 97 17.62 5.55 -24.77
N ASN A 98 16.90 5.70 -25.88
CA ASN A 98 16.21 6.95 -26.19
C ASN A 98 15.03 7.14 -25.25
N LEU A 99 14.90 8.35 -24.69
CA LEU A 99 13.74 8.73 -23.88
C LEU A 99 12.53 8.86 -24.81
N LEU A 100 11.52 8.05 -24.57
CA LEU A 100 10.25 8.13 -25.30
C LEU A 100 9.35 9.17 -24.64
N TYR A 101 9.01 8.96 -23.37
CA TYR A 101 8.08 9.80 -22.62
C TYR A 101 8.45 9.85 -21.14
N THR A 102 8.15 10.97 -20.51
CA THR A 102 8.07 11.08 -19.04
C THR A 102 6.59 11.20 -18.67
N ARG A 103 6.11 10.30 -17.80
CA ARG A 103 4.70 10.26 -17.38
C ARG A 103 4.60 10.04 -15.87
N ALA A 104 3.49 10.47 -15.30
CA ALA A 104 3.16 10.25 -13.90
C ALA A 104 2.00 9.26 -13.77
N TYR A 105 2.07 8.36 -12.80
CA TYR A 105 1.04 7.35 -12.54
C TYR A 105 0.67 7.33 -11.07
N GLU A 106 -0.62 7.12 -10.79
CA GLU A 106 -1.09 6.73 -9.47
C GLU A 106 -1.02 5.22 -9.34
N VAL A 107 -0.24 4.75 -8.38
CA VAL A 107 -0.07 3.33 -8.08
C VAL A 107 -0.61 3.06 -6.69
N GLU A 108 -1.51 2.09 -6.59
CA GLU A 108 -2.14 1.69 -5.34
C GLU A 108 -1.73 0.27 -4.96
N GLY A 109 -1.35 0.08 -3.71
CA GLY A 109 -1.07 -1.20 -3.08
C GLY A 109 -2.13 -1.51 -2.01
N ILE A 110 -2.99 -2.48 -2.28
CA ILE A 110 -4.00 -2.93 -1.33
C ILE A 110 -3.47 -4.15 -0.59
N THR A 111 -3.25 -4.02 0.72
CA THR A 111 -2.77 -5.13 1.54
C THR A 111 -3.94 -5.90 2.12
N THR A 112 -4.03 -7.18 1.76
CA THR A 112 -5.04 -8.11 2.24
C THR A 112 -4.38 -9.19 3.09
N ARG A 113 -5.11 -9.67 4.09
CA ARG A 113 -4.65 -10.79 4.91
C ARG A 113 -4.93 -12.08 4.15
N ALA A 114 -3.87 -12.78 3.73
CA ALA A 114 -4.01 -14.08 3.08
C ALA A 114 -4.26 -15.18 4.11
N ASP A 115 -3.46 -15.23 5.18
CA ASP A 115 -3.63 -16.18 6.29
C ASP A 115 -3.48 -15.53 7.67
N LYS A 116 -3.51 -16.33 8.73
CA LYS A 116 -3.31 -15.84 10.11
C LYS A 116 -1.99 -15.08 10.30
N LYS A 117 -0.95 -15.41 9.55
CA LYS A 117 0.41 -14.84 9.69
C LYS A 117 0.95 -14.18 8.41
N THR A 118 0.24 -14.27 7.30
CA THR A 118 0.72 -13.81 5.98
C THR A 118 -0.18 -12.69 5.45
N TYR A 119 0.45 -11.65 4.93
CA TYR A 119 -0.22 -10.53 4.27
C TYR A 119 0.29 -10.45 2.83
N THR A 120 -0.62 -10.23 1.90
CA THR A 120 -0.34 -10.09 0.48
C THR A 120 -0.79 -8.70 0.02
N THR A 121 0.09 -8.00 -0.69
CA THR A 121 -0.21 -6.69 -1.25
C THR A 121 -0.40 -6.83 -2.75
N ALA A 122 -1.62 -6.57 -3.23
CA ALA A 122 -1.92 -6.46 -4.64
C ALA A 122 -1.64 -5.03 -5.11
N TRP A 123 -0.88 -4.88 -6.18
CA TRP A 123 -0.51 -3.59 -6.75
C TRP A 123 -1.29 -3.37 -8.04
N GLN A 124 -1.76 -2.15 -8.25
CA GLN A 124 -2.46 -1.74 -9.46
C GLN A 124 -2.09 -0.31 -9.84
N VAL A 125 -2.08 -0.04 -11.14
CA VAL A 125 -2.02 1.33 -11.66
C VAL A 125 -3.45 1.79 -11.87
N ASN A 126 -3.86 2.85 -11.16
CA ASN A 126 -5.23 3.36 -11.23
C ASN A 126 -5.40 4.25 -12.47
N GLN A 127 -4.54 5.26 -12.59
CA GLN A 127 -4.66 6.28 -13.62
C GLN A 127 -3.32 6.94 -13.94
N GLU A 128 -3.27 7.52 -15.13
CA GLU A 128 -2.24 8.49 -15.49
C GLU A 128 -2.56 9.83 -14.81
N LEU A 129 -1.54 10.45 -14.21
CA LEU A 129 -1.64 11.74 -13.54
C LEU A 129 -1.02 12.81 -14.43
N ASP A 130 -1.48 14.05 -14.26
CA ASP A 130 -0.81 15.19 -14.88
C ASP A 130 0.62 15.33 -14.33
N LEU A 131 1.57 15.49 -15.26
CA LEU A 131 3.00 15.46 -14.94
C LEU A 131 3.42 16.71 -14.15
N GLU A 132 2.92 17.88 -14.54
CA GLU A 132 3.31 19.15 -13.92
C GLU A 132 2.77 19.26 -12.50
N ASP A 133 1.48 18.96 -12.32
CA ASP A 133 0.83 18.99 -11.02
C ASP A 133 1.44 17.97 -10.07
N THR A 134 1.76 16.77 -10.58
CA THR A 134 2.45 15.75 -9.78
C THR A 134 3.84 16.23 -9.39
N LYS A 135 4.64 16.78 -10.31
CA LYS A 135 5.97 17.32 -9.98
C LYS A 135 5.91 18.45 -8.95
N LYS A 136 4.93 19.35 -9.04
CA LYS A 136 4.68 20.42 -8.06
C LYS A 136 4.34 19.85 -6.69
N ARG A 137 3.40 18.90 -6.61
CA ARG A 137 3.01 18.22 -5.36
C ARG A 137 4.22 17.55 -4.69
N ILE A 138 5.03 16.84 -5.47
CA ILE A 138 6.26 16.20 -4.98
C ILE A 138 7.25 17.25 -4.48
N ALA A 139 7.46 18.35 -5.22
CA ALA A 139 8.39 19.41 -4.82
C ALA A 139 7.96 20.13 -3.52
N ILE A 140 6.65 20.34 -3.33
CA ILE A 140 6.07 20.87 -2.08
C ILE A 140 6.34 19.89 -0.94
N ALA A 141 6.09 18.60 -1.15
CA ALA A 141 6.31 17.57 -0.12
C ALA A 141 7.79 17.40 0.25
N GLU A 142 8.70 17.51 -0.72
CA GLU A 142 10.15 17.53 -0.50
C GLU A 142 10.64 18.84 0.15
N LYS A 143 9.75 19.81 0.40
CA LYS A 143 10.04 21.15 0.93
C LYS A 143 11.02 21.96 0.08
N LYS A 144 11.16 21.61 -1.20
CA LYS A 144 12.00 22.38 -2.15
C LYS A 144 11.34 23.70 -2.52
N ILE A 145 10.01 23.71 -2.58
CA ILE A 145 9.20 24.92 -2.75
C ILE A 145 8.57 25.23 -1.40
N LYS A 146 8.89 26.40 -0.84
CA LYS A 146 8.21 26.92 0.35
C LYS A 146 6.93 27.59 -0.10
N LEU A 147 5.79 26.98 0.20
CA LEU A 147 4.49 27.62 0.02
C LEU A 147 4.40 28.85 0.94
N THR A 148 3.84 29.93 0.43
CA THR A 148 3.43 31.06 1.26
C THR A 148 2.29 30.64 2.19
N LYS A 149 2.04 31.39 3.27
CA LYS A 149 0.99 31.06 4.26
C LYS A 149 -0.41 31.03 3.62
N GLU A 150 -0.63 31.80 2.56
CA GLU A 150 -1.91 31.89 1.86
C GLU A 150 -2.13 30.68 0.94
N GLU A 151 -1.12 30.32 0.13
CA GLU A 151 -1.15 29.12 -0.72
C GLU A 151 -1.28 27.84 0.10
N ALA A 152 -0.62 27.77 1.27
CA ALA A 152 -0.76 26.63 2.17
C ALA A 152 -2.17 26.52 2.77
N LYS A 153 -2.88 27.65 2.95
CA LYS A 153 -4.26 27.66 3.45
C LYS A 153 -5.24 27.27 2.36
N THR A 154 -5.07 27.76 1.13
CA THR A 154 -5.94 27.40 -0.01
C THR A 154 -5.81 25.92 -0.33
N LEU A 155 -4.58 25.38 -0.41
CA LEU A 155 -4.34 23.97 -0.68
C LEU A 155 -4.98 23.06 0.37
N LYS A 156 -4.85 23.40 1.66
CA LYS A 156 -5.53 22.67 2.75
C LYS A 156 -7.05 22.71 2.64
N LYS A 157 -7.64 23.84 2.22
CA LYS A 157 -9.09 23.96 2.04
C LYS A 157 -9.57 23.11 0.88
N GLU A 158 -8.85 23.12 -0.24
CA GLU A 158 -9.13 22.29 -1.41
C GLU A 158 -9.01 20.80 -1.09
N ASP A 159 -7.95 20.39 -0.40
CA ASP A 159 -7.76 18.99 0.03
C ASP A 159 -8.91 18.54 0.96
N LEU A 160 -9.32 19.41 1.89
CA LEU A 160 -10.43 19.11 2.79
C LEU A 160 -11.77 19.02 2.03
N ALA A 161 -11.98 19.85 1.02
CA ALA A 161 -13.18 19.80 0.18
C ALA A 161 -13.22 18.49 -0.64
N LYS A 162 -12.12 18.16 -1.33
CA LYS A 162 -11.98 16.89 -2.08
C LYS A 162 -12.16 15.66 -1.19
N ALA A 163 -11.59 15.67 0.02
CA ALA A 163 -11.75 14.58 0.97
C ALA A 163 -13.22 14.42 1.43
N LYS A 164 -13.96 15.52 1.58
CA LYS A 164 -15.40 15.47 1.90
C LYS A 164 -16.20 14.92 0.73
N GLU A 165 -15.94 15.37 -0.49
CA GLU A 165 -16.59 14.88 -1.71
C GLU A 165 -16.38 13.37 -1.89
N GLN A 166 -15.13 12.91 -1.80
CA GLN A 166 -14.80 11.48 -1.88
C GLN A 166 -15.49 10.66 -0.78
N LYS A 167 -15.62 11.20 0.44
CA LYS A 167 -16.31 10.51 1.54
C LYS A 167 -17.81 10.39 1.26
N VAL A 168 -18.42 11.36 0.58
CA VAL A 168 -19.82 11.30 0.16
C VAL A 168 -19.99 10.25 -0.94
N GLN A 169 -19.16 10.30 -1.98
CA GLN A 169 -19.17 9.31 -3.08
C GLN A 169 -18.98 7.89 -2.56
N MET A 170 -17.99 7.63 -1.69
CA MET A 170 -17.77 6.29 -1.11
C MET A 170 -18.97 5.80 -0.27
N LYS A 171 -19.68 6.70 0.40
CA LYS A 171 -20.90 6.33 1.15
C LYS A 171 -22.03 5.95 0.20
N GLU A 172 -22.17 6.66 -0.91
CA GLU A 172 -23.17 6.37 -1.94
C GLU A 172 -22.88 5.05 -2.63
N GLU A 173 -21.64 4.81 -3.07
CA GLU A 173 -21.21 3.53 -3.63
C GLU A 173 -21.44 2.37 -2.66
N MET A 174 -21.15 2.55 -1.37
CA MET A 174 -21.42 1.53 -0.36
C MET A 174 -22.91 1.26 -0.16
N LYS A 175 -23.78 2.27 -0.30
CA LYS A 175 -25.24 2.06 -0.25
C LYS A 175 -25.69 1.26 -1.47
N GLN A 176 -25.27 1.66 -2.67
CA GLN A 176 -25.60 0.97 -3.91
C GLN A 176 -25.13 -0.50 -3.88
N LEU A 177 -23.91 -0.78 -3.41
CA LEU A 177 -23.40 -2.14 -3.26
C LEU A 177 -24.19 -2.97 -2.25
N LYS A 178 -24.69 -2.36 -1.17
CA LYS A 178 -25.54 -3.05 -0.18
C LYS A 178 -26.91 -3.36 -0.74
N GLU A 179 -27.50 -2.43 -1.48
CA GLU A 179 -28.79 -2.60 -2.16
C GLU A 179 -28.69 -3.69 -3.24
N ALA A 180 -27.69 -3.62 -4.11
CA ALA A 180 -27.43 -4.65 -5.12
C ALA A 180 -27.21 -6.04 -4.50
N LYS A 181 -26.48 -6.14 -3.38
CA LYS A 181 -26.31 -7.40 -2.64
C LYS A 181 -27.61 -7.89 -2.00
N ALA A 182 -28.48 -6.99 -1.54
CA ALA A 182 -29.77 -7.35 -0.99
C ALA A 182 -30.72 -7.87 -2.10
N GLU A 183 -30.69 -7.24 -3.27
CA GLU A 183 -31.44 -7.69 -4.46
C GLU A 183 -30.93 -9.04 -4.99
N GLN A 184 -29.61 -9.23 -5.08
CA GLN A 184 -29.02 -10.53 -5.44
C GLN A 184 -29.42 -11.63 -4.46
N LYS A 185 -29.49 -11.32 -3.16
CA LYS A 185 -29.96 -12.29 -2.14
C LYS A 185 -31.46 -12.59 -2.25
N LYS A 186 -32.28 -11.62 -2.68
CA LYS A 186 -33.71 -11.85 -2.97
C LYS A 186 -33.89 -12.69 -4.24
N ALA A 187 -33.05 -12.50 -5.26
CA ALA A 187 -33.06 -13.29 -6.49
C ALA A 187 -32.56 -14.73 -6.27
N ASN A 188 -31.50 -14.91 -5.47
CA ASN A 188 -30.99 -16.21 -5.03
C ASN A 188 -31.68 -16.72 -3.75
N SER A 189 -33.00 -16.57 -3.66
CA SER A 189 -33.76 -17.37 -2.69
C SER A 189 -33.54 -18.85 -3.04
N PRO A 190 -33.17 -19.74 -2.11
CA PRO A 190 -33.06 -21.16 -2.39
C PRO A 190 -34.48 -21.69 -2.57
N ARG A 191 -35.03 -21.55 -3.79
CA ARG A 191 -36.14 -22.36 -4.25
C ARG A 191 -35.57 -23.76 -4.40
N ILE A 192 -35.58 -24.51 -3.30
CA ILE A 192 -35.40 -25.96 -3.36
C ILE A 192 -36.51 -26.45 -4.29
N ASP A 193 -36.12 -27.02 -5.43
CA ASP A 193 -37.04 -27.62 -6.39
C ASP A 193 -38.06 -28.50 -5.65
N GLU A 194 -39.34 -28.29 -5.91
CA GLU A 194 -40.43 -29.08 -5.32
C GLU A 194 -40.24 -30.59 -5.60
N ALA A 195 -39.57 -30.93 -6.71
CA ALA A 195 -39.17 -32.29 -7.06
C ALA A 195 -38.23 -32.95 -6.03
N VAL A 196 -37.33 -32.19 -5.39
CA VAL A 196 -36.39 -32.70 -4.38
C VAL A 196 -37.07 -32.90 -3.02
N LYS A 197 -38.06 -32.06 -2.70
CA LYS A 197 -38.91 -32.27 -1.51
C LYS A 197 -39.80 -33.50 -1.64
N ALA A 198 -40.28 -33.81 -2.84
CA ALA A 198 -41.12 -34.99 -3.10
C ALA A 198 -40.34 -36.33 -3.02
N THR A 199 -39.02 -36.33 -3.23
CA THR A 199 -38.18 -37.54 -3.20
C THR A 199 -37.52 -37.84 -1.85
N THR A 200 -37.68 -36.97 -0.85
CA THR A 200 -37.10 -37.19 0.48
C THR A 200 -37.98 -38.18 1.27
N VAL A 201 -37.67 -39.47 1.17
CA VAL A 201 -38.30 -40.50 2.03
C VAL A 201 -37.78 -40.35 3.45
N LYS A 202 -38.70 -40.20 4.41
CA LYS A 202 -38.40 -40.04 5.84
C LYS A 202 -37.66 -41.28 6.35
N PHE A 203 -36.42 -41.12 6.76
CA PHE A 203 -35.64 -42.20 7.38
C PHE A 203 -36.30 -42.62 8.69
N ILE A 204 -36.77 -43.87 8.77
CA ILE A 204 -37.29 -44.46 10.00
C ILE A 204 -36.26 -45.50 10.47
N PRO A 205 -35.55 -45.27 11.58
CA PRO A 205 -34.58 -46.24 12.09
C PRO A 205 -35.29 -47.53 12.50
N ARG A 206 -34.89 -48.65 11.90
CA ARG A 206 -35.35 -49.98 12.30
C ARG A 206 -34.74 -50.31 13.66
N ARG A 207 -35.59 -50.60 14.65
CA ARG A 207 -35.18 -51.12 15.95
C ARG A 207 -34.78 -52.59 15.74
N ASN A 208 -33.50 -52.91 15.89
CA ASN A 208 -33.05 -54.30 15.92
C ASN A 208 -33.74 -55.01 17.09
N LYS A 209 -34.36 -56.16 16.81
CA LYS A 209 -34.83 -57.11 17.82
C LYS A 209 -33.66 -57.86 18.41
#